data_AF-A0A7S1UJD4-F1
#
_entry.id   AF-A0A7S1UJD4-F1
#
_cell.length_a   1.000
_cell.length_b   1.000
_cell.length_c   1.000
_cell.angle_alpha   90.00
_cell.angle_beta   90.00
_cell.angle_gamma   90.00
#
_symmetry.space_group_name_H-M   'P 1'
#
loop_
_entity.id
_entity.type
_entity.pdbx_description
1 polymer ?
#
loop_
_entity_poly.entity_id
_entity_poly.type
_entity_poly.pdbx_seq_one_letter_code
_entity_poly.pdbx_strand_id
1 'polypeptide(L)'
;GYLLWIDADAVVLRQELRVEDVLAALPPETDLVIGEDLSLACLVNTGVMLLRASPWSRALWRDVWAAPGSAKFYRRKFHEQSALAKQLGARGVLPRRAGGAPFHSYDGGPGLKVFPPHVCVLPRHAWNTNRGDLRTPWEHRRPWAPEAGAGEGTELRCDFVFHAAGLPWVMAEGGRVRRKMDALRAMLAHAGISDLARTPKPGPRPGLDPDPDAQPDPGHSPAPDLPRATT
;
A
#
# COMPACT_ATOMS: atom_id res chain seq x y z
N GLY A 1 3.13 -15.19 -20.16
CA GLY A 1 1.99 -14.54 -19.48
C GLY A 1 2.50 -13.72 -18.31
N TYR A 2 1.68 -12.79 -17.82
CA TYR A 2 1.94 -12.04 -16.59
C TYR A 2 1.01 -12.50 -15.46
N LEU A 3 1.50 -12.41 -14.23
CA LEU A 3 0.79 -12.62 -12.99
C LEU A 3 0.65 -11.27 -12.31
N LEU A 4 -0.58 -10.87 -11.98
CA LEU A 4 -0.85 -9.69 -11.18
C LEU A 4 -1.07 -10.12 -9.73
N TRP A 5 -0.21 -9.64 -8.83
CA TRP A 5 -0.37 -9.79 -7.38
C TRP A 5 -1.01 -8.53 -6.81
N ILE A 6 -2.05 -8.70 -5.98
CA ILE A 6 -2.73 -7.63 -5.26
C ILE A 6 -2.99 -8.15 -3.83
N ASP A 7 -2.54 -7.42 -2.81
CA ASP A 7 -2.83 -7.72 -1.43
C ASP A 7 -4.34 -7.61 -1.13
N ALA A 8 -4.83 -8.38 -0.17
CA ALA A 8 -6.26 -8.43 0.17
C ALA A 8 -6.82 -7.10 0.73
N ASP A 9 -5.95 -6.16 1.09
CA ASP A 9 -6.26 -4.83 1.60
C ASP A 9 -6.01 -3.71 0.57
N ALA A 10 -5.86 -4.09 -0.70
CA ALA A 10 -5.79 -3.19 -1.83
C ALA A 10 -7.09 -3.24 -2.66
N VAL A 11 -7.41 -2.12 -3.31
CA VAL A 11 -8.62 -1.95 -4.12
C VAL A 11 -8.29 -1.26 -5.43
N VAL A 12 -8.81 -1.80 -6.54
CA VAL A 12 -8.75 -1.16 -7.85
C VAL A 12 -9.79 -0.05 -7.90
N LEU A 13 -9.34 1.19 -8.05
CA LEU A 13 -10.24 2.36 -8.10
C LEU A 13 -10.64 2.73 -9.52
N ARG A 14 -9.79 2.44 -10.50
CA ARG A 14 -10.01 2.78 -11.91
C ARG A 14 -10.06 1.54 -12.77
N GLN A 15 -11.25 0.94 -12.82
CA GLN A 15 -11.53 -0.30 -13.55
C GLN A 15 -11.49 -0.15 -15.07
N GLU A 16 -11.56 1.10 -15.56
CA GLU A 16 -11.40 1.45 -16.96
C GLU A 16 -9.94 1.43 -17.43
N LEU A 17 -8.97 1.46 -16.50
CA LEU A 17 -7.55 1.32 -16.84
C LEU A 17 -7.19 -0.15 -17.00
N ARG A 18 -6.45 -0.45 -18.07
CA ARG A 18 -6.00 -1.81 -18.36
C ARG A 18 -4.54 -1.98 -17.98
N VAL A 19 -4.22 -3.13 -17.40
CA VAL A 19 -2.82 -3.50 -17.11
C VAL A 19 -1.99 -3.58 -18.39
N GLU A 20 -2.62 -3.96 -19.50
CA GLU A 20 -2.03 -4.00 -20.83
C GLU A 20 -1.57 -2.63 -21.31
N ASP A 21 -2.28 -1.55 -20.97
CA ASP A 21 -1.88 -0.19 -21.34
C ASP A 21 -0.60 0.22 -20.60
N VAL A 22 -0.48 -0.19 -19.33
CA VAL A 22 0.76 0.01 -18.54
C VAL A 22 1.89 -0.80 -19.15
N LEU A 23 1.67 -2.07 -19.49
CA LEU A 23 2.69 -2.92 -20.13
C LEU A 23 3.14 -2.37 -21.50
N ALA A 24 2.22 -1.83 -22.30
CA ALA A 24 2.52 -1.28 -23.62
C ALA A 24 3.44 -0.05 -23.55
N ALA A 25 3.44 0.67 -22.43
CA ALA A 25 4.31 1.82 -22.19
C ALA A 25 5.69 1.44 -21.63
N LEU A 26 5.96 0.16 -21.37
CA LEU A 26 7.20 -0.33 -20.77
C LEU A 26 8.05 -1.09 -21.79
N PRO A 27 9.38 -1.24 -21.54
CA PRO A 27 10.21 -2.09 -22.38
C PRO A 27 9.66 -3.51 -22.48
N PRO A 28 9.67 -4.14 -23.68
CA PRO A 28 9.02 -5.44 -23.92
C PRO A 28 9.63 -6.60 -23.12
N GLU A 29 10.85 -6.42 -22.59
CA GLU A 29 11.57 -7.40 -21.77
C GLU A 29 11.39 -7.23 -20.26
N THR A 30 10.52 -6.31 -19.85
CA THR A 30 10.22 -6.10 -18.44
C THR A 30 9.61 -7.38 -17.83
N ASP A 31 10.26 -7.93 -16.81
CA ASP A 31 9.79 -9.10 -16.08
C ASP A 31 9.07 -8.75 -14.79
N LEU A 32 9.37 -7.59 -14.19
CA LEU A 32 8.79 -7.12 -12.94
C LEU A 32 8.40 -5.64 -13.06
N VAL A 33 7.12 -5.35 -12.81
CA VAL A 33 6.62 -3.99 -12.59
C VAL A 33 6.17 -3.88 -11.14
N ILE A 34 6.70 -2.91 -10.41
CA ILE A 34 6.42 -2.73 -8.97
C ILE A 34 6.33 -1.25 -8.62
N GLY A 35 5.55 -0.91 -7.60
CA GLY A 35 5.47 0.47 -7.11
C GLY A 35 6.62 0.82 -6.16
N GLU A 36 6.93 2.10 -6.06
CA GLU A 36 7.67 2.64 -4.92
C GLU A 36 7.02 2.29 -3.59
N ASP A 37 7.82 2.20 -2.52
CA ASP A 37 7.25 2.18 -1.18
C ASP A 37 6.71 3.54 -0.74
N LEU A 38 5.71 3.47 0.13
CA LEU A 38 5.02 4.59 0.75
C LEU A 38 5.88 5.29 1.82
N SER A 39 6.92 4.61 2.28
CA SER A 39 7.91 5.08 3.24
C SER A 39 9.30 5.13 2.60
N LEU A 40 10.08 6.17 2.93
CA LEU A 40 11.52 6.24 2.62
C LEU A 40 12.33 5.09 3.27
N ALA A 41 11.73 4.37 4.23
CA ALA A 41 12.32 3.21 4.90
C ALA A 41 12.41 1.96 4.01
N CYS A 42 11.73 1.91 2.87
CA CYS A 42 11.90 0.87 1.85
C CYS A 42 11.85 1.50 0.45
N LEU A 43 12.40 0.85 -0.57
CA LEU A 43 12.38 1.42 -1.94
C LEU A 43 11.13 1.01 -2.71
N VAL A 44 10.63 -0.21 -2.51
CA VAL A 44 9.55 -0.82 -3.30
C VAL A 44 8.47 -1.42 -2.41
N ASN A 45 7.23 -1.43 -2.90
CA ASN A 45 6.09 -2.03 -2.21
C ASN A 45 5.61 -3.31 -2.91
N THR A 46 5.51 -4.42 -2.19
CA THR A 46 5.10 -5.71 -2.75
C THR A 46 3.59 -5.93 -2.80
N GLY A 47 2.79 -5.03 -2.23
CA GLY A 47 1.34 -5.25 -2.15
C GLY A 47 0.60 -5.16 -3.47
N VAL A 48 1.22 -4.57 -4.50
CA VAL A 48 0.73 -4.62 -5.88
C VAL A 48 1.93 -4.72 -6.81
N MET A 49 2.01 -5.79 -7.58
CA MET A 49 3.12 -6.02 -8.51
C MET A 49 2.67 -6.89 -9.69
N LEU A 50 3.30 -6.68 -10.84
CA LEU A 50 3.06 -7.44 -12.05
C LEU A 50 4.33 -8.21 -12.43
N LEU A 51 4.20 -9.51 -12.68
CA LEU A 51 5.33 -10.41 -12.87
C LEU A 51 5.17 -11.26 -14.12
N ARG A 52 6.13 -11.18 -15.02
CA ARG A 52 6.20 -12.09 -16.16
C ARG A 52 6.56 -13.48 -15.67
N ALA A 53 5.82 -14.48 -16.10
CA ALA A 53 6.20 -15.88 -15.91
C ALA A 53 7.39 -16.21 -16.82
N SER A 54 8.61 -15.98 -16.33
CA SER A 54 9.86 -16.16 -17.08
C SER A 54 10.92 -16.92 -16.27
N PRO A 55 11.99 -17.41 -16.92
CA PRO A 55 13.16 -17.95 -16.20
C PRO A 55 13.77 -16.94 -15.23
N TRP A 56 13.81 -15.65 -15.59
CA TRP A 56 14.35 -14.61 -14.72
C TRP A 56 13.53 -14.44 -13.45
N SER A 57 12.20 -14.33 -13.57
CA SER A 57 11.30 -14.21 -12.42
C SER A 57 11.38 -15.44 -11.51
N ARG A 58 11.45 -16.65 -12.08
CA ARG A 58 11.62 -17.89 -11.29
C ARG A 58 12.93 -17.90 -10.52
N ALA A 59 14.03 -17.43 -11.13
CA ALA A 59 15.30 -17.30 -10.45
C ALA A 59 15.23 -16.27 -9.31
N LEU A 60 14.64 -15.09 -9.58
CA LEU A 60 14.46 -14.05 -8.56
C LEU A 60 13.68 -14.58 -7.35
N TRP A 61 12.52 -15.21 -7.56
CA TRP A 61 11.71 -15.71 -6.45
C TRP A 61 12.35 -16.86 -5.69
N ARG A 62 13.12 -17.71 -6.36
CA ARG A 62 13.94 -18.72 -5.68
C ARG A 62 14.92 -18.05 -4.72
N ASP A 63 15.58 -16.97 -5.13
CA ASP A 63 16.51 -16.26 -4.26
C ASP A 63 15.79 -15.53 -3.11
N VAL A 64 14.60 -14.97 -3.38
CA VAL A 64 13.77 -14.36 -2.33
C VAL A 64 13.40 -15.38 -1.24
N TRP A 65 13.06 -16.62 -1.62
CA TRP A 65 12.57 -17.65 -0.69
C TRP A 65 13.60 -18.68 -0.21
N ALA A 66 14.78 -18.75 -0.81
CA ALA A 66 15.75 -19.81 -0.51
C ALA A 66 17.19 -19.32 -0.33
N ALA A 67 17.53 -18.09 -0.76
CA ALA A 67 18.90 -17.62 -0.57
C ALA A 67 19.20 -17.47 0.94
N PRO A 68 20.39 -17.87 1.42
CA PRO A 68 20.78 -17.68 2.82
C PRO A 68 20.63 -16.24 3.30
N GLY A 69 20.86 -15.28 2.40
CA GLY A 69 20.70 -13.87 2.68
C GLY A 69 19.26 -13.42 2.95
N SER A 70 18.26 -14.18 2.52
CA SER A 70 16.83 -13.88 2.68
C SER A 70 16.25 -14.48 3.97
N ALA A 71 16.80 -15.59 4.46
CA ALA A 71 16.31 -16.30 5.64
C ALA A 71 16.15 -15.41 6.89
N LYS A 72 17.02 -14.39 7.05
CA LYS A 72 16.94 -13.44 8.17
C LYS A 72 15.65 -12.61 8.22
N PHE A 73 14.90 -12.57 7.11
CA PHE A 73 13.68 -11.79 7.01
C PHE A 73 12.43 -12.61 7.36
N TYR A 74 12.50 -13.94 7.47
CA TYR A 74 11.31 -14.81 7.66
C TYR A 74 10.53 -14.51 8.94
N ARG A 75 11.20 -13.93 9.93
CA ARG A 75 10.61 -13.56 11.23
C ARG A 75 10.30 -12.07 11.34
N ARG A 76 10.48 -11.30 10.24
CA ARG A 76 10.23 -9.86 10.22
C ARG A 76 8.92 -9.58 9.49
N LYS A 77 8.26 -8.49 9.90
CA LYS A 77 7.15 -7.93 9.10
C LYS A 77 7.69 -7.54 7.71
N PHE A 78 6.83 -7.68 6.69
CA PHE A 78 7.19 -7.37 5.30
C PHE A 78 8.39 -8.20 4.84
N HIS A 79 8.32 -9.50 5.15
CA HIS A 79 9.35 -10.48 4.87
C HIS A 79 9.73 -10.44 3.38
N GLU A 80 8.75 -10.66 2.52
CA GLU A 80 8.91 -10.80 1.08
C GLU A 80 9.35 -9.48 0.46
N GLN A 81 8.81 -8.34 0.90
CA GLN A 81 9.26 -7.02 0.48
C GLN A 81 10.75 -6.79 0.77
N SER A 82 11.16 -7.08 2.01
CA SER A 82 12.54 -6.88 2.46
C SER A 82 13.51 -7.81 1.74
N ALA A 83 13.11 -9.07 1.55
CA ALA A 83 13.89 -10.07 0.82
C ALA A 83 14.00 -9.68 -0.67
N LEU A 84 12.90 -9.29 -1.31
CA LEU A 84 12.88 -8.82 -2.70
C LEU A 84 13.80 -7.61 -2.90
N ALA A 85 13.65 -6.57 -2.07
CA ALA A 85 14.50 -5.37 -2.17
C ALA A 85 15.99 -5.72 -2.02
N LYS A 86 16.33 -6.64 -1.11
CA LYS A 86 17.70 -7.14 -0.97
C LYS A 86 18.19 -7.84 -2.24
N GLN A 87 17.39 -8.76 -2.81
CA GLN A 87 17.81 -9.50 -4.00
C GLN A 87 17.92 -8.60 -5.24
N LEU A 88 17.03 -7.62 -5.39
CA LEU A 88 17.15 -6.60 -6.43
C LEU A 88 18.41 -5.75 -6.26
N GLY A 89 18.76 -5.36 -5.02
CA GLY A 89 20.01 -4.66 -4.73
C GLY A 89 21.26 -5.51 -5.00
N ALA A 90 21.21 -6.82 -4.71
CA ALA A 90 22.29 -7.76 -5.02
C ALA A 90 22.50 -7.95 -6.54
N ARG A 91 21.43 -7.81 -7.33
CA ARG A 91 21.44 -7.85 -8.79
C ARG A 91 21.79 -6.51 -9.44
N GLY A 92 22.11 -5.48 -8.65
CA GLY A 92 22.43 -4.14 -9.16
C GLY A 92 21.22 -3.37 -9.71
N VAL A 93 19.99 -3.83 -9.43
CA VAL A 93 18.76 -3.16 -9.88
C VAL A 93 18.45 -1.97 -8.98
N LEU A 94 18.33 -2.20 -7.67
CA LEU A 94 18.02 -1.12 -6.73
C LEU A 94 19.30 -0.47 -6.19
N PRO A 95 19.34 0.86 -6.05
CA PRO A 95 20.50 1.54 -5.53
C PRO A 95 20.75 1.15 -4.06
N ARG A 96 22.03 1.10 -3.69
CA ARG A 96 22.41 1.08 -2.27
C ARG A 96 22.20 2.49 -1.72
N ARG A 97 21.66 2.60 -0.50
CA ARG A 97 21.32 3.87 0.20
C ARG A 97 22.45 4.91 0.35
N ALA A 98 23.65 4.68 -0.15
CA ALA A 98 24.80 5.55 0.08
C ALA A 98 24.88 6.67 -0.96
N GLY A 99 24.51 7.90 -0.55
CA GLY A 99 24.99 9.16 -1.13
C GLY A 99 24.54 9.55 -2.54
N GLY A 100 23.57 8.83 -3.12
CA GLY A 100 23.03 9.13 -4.45
C GLY A 100 21.84 10.11 -4.44
N ALA A 101 21.41 10.50 -5.64
CA ALA A 101 20.17 11.24 -5.84
C ALA A 101 18.96 10.50 -5.20
N PRO A 102 17.91 11.23 -4.78
CA PRO A 102 16.73 10.62 -4.18
C PRO A 102 16.13 9.54 -5.09
N PHE A 103 15.74 8.41 -4.50
CA PHE A 103 15.08 7.35 -5.25
C PHE A 103 13.61 7.66 -5.46
N HIS A 104 12.89 8.02 -4.41
CA HIS A 104 11.44 8.18 -4.44
C HIS A 104 11.04 9.44 -5.20
N SER A 105 10.05 9.33 -6.07
CA SER A 105 9.56 10.46 -6.86
C SER A 105 9.04 11.59 -5.97
N TYR A 106 8.45 11.23 -4.82
CA TYR A 106 7.96 12.17 -3.82
C TYR A 106 9.03 12.77 -2.91
N ASP A 107 10.29 12.44 -3.16
CA ASP A 107 11.47 13.00 -2.49
C ASP A 107 12.42 13.63 -3.52
N GLY A 108 11.89 14.02 -4.69
CA GLY A 108 12.67 14.62 -5.79
C GLY A 108 13.40 13.60 -6.68
N GLY A 109 13.11 12.30 -6.53
CA GLY A 109 13.60 11.26 -7.42
C GLY A 109 12.87 11.21 -8.78
N PRO A 110 13.33 10.37 -9.73
CA PRO A 110 12.64 10.19 -11.00
C PRO A 110 11.25 9.58 -10.79
N GLY A 111 10.29 9.85 -11.68
CA GLY A 111 8.95 9.23 -11.65
C GLY A 111 9.03 7.74 -11.98
N LEU A 112 9.03 7.42 -13.27
CA LEU A 112 9.29 6.07 -13.78
C LEU A 112 10.78 5.74 -13.70
N LYS A 113 11.11 4.57 -13.13
CA LYS A 113 12.49 4.04 -13.11
C LYS A 113 12.54 2.76 -13.92
N VAL A 114 13.34 2.76 -14.97
CA VAL A 114 13.58 1.59 -15.81
C VAL A 114 14.97 1.04 -15.51
N PHE A 115 15.02 -0.20 -15.05
CA PHE A 115 16.25 -0.94 -14.79
C PHE A 115 16.34 -2.09 -15.80
N PRO A 116 16.93 -1.82 -16.97
CA PRO A 116 16.94 -2.78 -18.04
C PRO A 116 17.76 -4.03 -17.68
N PRO A 117 17.36 -5.21 -18.21
CA PRO A 117 16.18 -5.40 -19.05
C PRO A 117 14.89 -5.69 -18.25
N HIS A 118 15.00 -5.98 -16.96
CA HIS A 118 13.98 -6.78 -16.26
C HIS A 118 13.02 -6.02 -15.35
N VAL A 119 13.36 -4.84 -14.84
CA VAL A 119 12.59 -4.23 -13.75
C VAL A 119 12.17 -2.82 -14.08
N CYS A 120 10.88 -2.52 -13.88
CA CYS A 120 10.35 -1.17 -13.88
C CYS A 120 9.76 -0.86 -12.50
N VAL A 121 10.14 0.30 -11.94
CA VAL A 121 9.55 0.81 -10.70
C VAL A 121 8.72 2.04 -11.03
N LEU A 122 7.41 1.93 -10.78
CA LEU A 122 6.43 3.00 -10.98
C LEU A 122 6.41 3.94 -9.77
N PRO A 123 6.16 5.24 -9.97
CA PRO A 123 5.96 6.15 -8.86
C PRO A 123 4.73 5.71 -8.04
N ARG A 124 4.74 5.95 -6.72
CA ARG A 124 3.69 5.39 -5.83
C ARG A 124 2.25 5.67 -6.28
N HIS A 125 1.97 6.89 -6.78
CA HIS A 125 0.63 7.34 -7.16
C HIS A 125 0.06 6.58 -8.37
N ALA A 126 0.94 6.17 -9.30
CA ALA A 126 0.54 5.53 -10.55
C ALA A 126 0.06 4.09 -10.39
N TRP A 127 0.51 3.40 -9.33
CA TRP A 127 0.29 1.96 -9.19
C TRP A 127 -0.27 1.56 -7.84
N ASN A 128 0.35 2.01 -6.75
CA ASN A 128 0.14 1.46 -5.41
C ASN A 128 0.40 2.55 -4.37
N THR A 129 -0.65 3.26 -3.98
CA THR A 129 -0.58 4.35 -3.00
C THR A 129 -1.54 4.12 -1.84
N ASN A 130 -1.16 4.59 -0.66
CA ASN A 130 -2.07 4.72 0.49
C ASN A 130 -2.67 6.12 0.62
N ARG A 131 -2.44 6.99 -0.37
CA ARG A 131 -3.00 8.33 -0.44
C ARG A 131 -4.20 8.34 -1.38
N GLY A 132 -5.37 8.59 -0.81
CA GLY A 132 -6.64 8.67 -1.52
C GLY A 132 -7.16 10.10 -1.56
N ASP A 133 -7.82 10.44 -2.65
CA ASP A 133 -8.46 11.72 -2.86
C ASP A 133 -9.95 11.48 -3.12
N LEU A 134 -10.82 12.10 -2.31
CA LEU A 134 -12.27 12.01 -2.48
C LEU A 134 -12.83 13.24 -3.22
N ARG A 135 -11.97 14.16 -3.65
CA ARG A 135 -12.39 15.28 -4.52
C ARG A 135 -12.92 14.73 -5.84
N THR A 136 -13.79 15.50 -6.46
CA THR A 136 -14.83 15.01 -7.36
C THR A 136 -14.35 14.37 -8.68
N PRO A 137 -15.13 13.41 -9.25
CA PRO A 137 -14.72 12.54 -10.35
C PRO A 137 -14.31 13.23 -11.67
N TRP A 138 -14.69 14.49 -11.89
CA TRP A 138 -14.44 15.18 -13.17
C TRP A 138 -12.95 15.46 -13.42
N GLU A 139 -12.12 15.48 -12.38
CA GLU A 139 -10.67 15.68 -12.51
C GLU A 139 -9.91 14.38 -12.84
N HIS A 140 -10.57 13.22 -12.84
CA HIS A 140 -9.97 11.90 -13.01
C HIS A 140 -10.00 11.36 -14.46
N ARG A 141 -10.56 12.10 -15.43
CA ARG A 141 -10.65 11.68 -16.84
C ARG A 141 -9.38 11.91 -17.67
N ARG A 142 -8.22 12.11 -17.05
CA ARG A 142 -6.97 12.18 -17.82
C ARG A 142 -6.56 10.77 -18.28
N PRO A 143 -6.09 10.60 -19.53
CA PRO A 143 -5.40 9.38 -19.94
C PRO A 143 -4.26 9.10 -18.97
N TRP A 144 -4.04 7.82 -18.63
CA TRP A 144 -2.87 7.44 -17.86
C TRP A 144 -1.61 7.84 -18.65
N ALA A 145 -0.79 8.68 -18.05
CA ALA A 145 0.51 9.06 -18.58
C ALA A 145 1.49 9.00 -17.40
N PRO A 146 2.63 8.31 -17.53
CA PRO A 146 3.70 8.41 -16.55
C PRO A 146 4.29 9.83 -16.64
N GLU A 147 3.71 10.79 -15.92
CA GLU A 147 4.20 12.17 -15.92
C GLU A 147 5.59 12.22 -15.28
N ALA A 148 6.56 12.76 -16.03
CA ALA A 148 7.88 13.09 -15.51
C ALA A 148 7.78 14.40 -14.72
N GLY A 149 7.57 14.30 -13.41
CA GLY A 149 7.49 15.48 -12.52
C GLY A 149 6.09 15.71 -11.99
N ALA A 150 5.70 14.85 -11.05
CA ALA A 150 4.51 15.01 -10.23
C ALA A 150 4.57 16.35 -9.46
N GLY A 151 3.78 17.35 -9.86
CA GLY A 151 3.62 18.59 -9.07
C GLY A 151 2.99 18.31 -7.70
N GLU A 152 3.11 19.26 -6.75
CA GLU A 152 2.71 19.14 -5.32
C GLU A 152 1.28 18.60 -5.03
N GLY A 153 0.40 18.50 -6.04
CA GLY A 153 -0.97 17.96 -5.90
C GLY A 153 -1.19 16.54 -6.46
N THR A 154 -0.28 16.01 -7.27
CA THR A 154 -0.46 14.70 -7.97
C THR A 154 -0.17 13.51 -7.07
N GLU A 155 0.71 13.66 -6.08
CA GLU A 155 1.02 12.61 -5.10
C GLU A 155 -0.16 12.14 -4.24
N LEU A 156 -1.25 12.91 -4.24
CA LEU A 156 -2.43 12.69 -3.43
C LEU A 156 -3.46 11.82 -4.17
N ARG A 157 -3.32 11.65 -5.48
CA ARG A 157 -4.24 10.87 -6.30
C ARG A 157 -3.75 9.44 -6.43
N CYS A 158 -4.64 8.50 -6.13
CA CYS A 158 -4.44 7.12 -6.47
C CYS A 158 -4.95 6.91 -7.90
N ASP A 159 -4.05 6.64 -8.84
CA ASP A 159 -4.44 6.52 -10.25
C ASP A 159 -5.01 5.14 -10.57
N PHE A 160 -4.54 4.09 -9.90
CA PHE A 160 -4.93 2.71 -10.21
C PHE A 160 -5.36 1.89 -8.99
N VAL A 161 -4.43 1.48 -8.13
CA VAL A 161 -4.72 0.66 -6.95
C VAL A 161 -4.44 1.42 -5.65
N PHE A 162 -5.49 1.58 -4.84
CA PHE A 162 -5.36 2.11 -3.49
C PHE A 162 -5.05 0.97 -2.54
N HIS A 163 -3.89 1.01 -1.92
CA HIS A 163 -3.42 0.01 -0.99
C HIS A 163 -3.39 0.61 0.40
N ALA A 164 -4.25 0.11 1.29
CA ALA A 164 -4.40 0.68 2.63
C ALA A 164 -3.28 0.25 3.60
N ALA A 165 -2.04 0.14 3.11
CA ALA A 165 -0.85 -0.17 3.89
C ALA A 165 -0.43 0.99 4.81
N GLY A 166 0.09 0.61 5.97
CA GLY A 166 0.61 1.55 6.98
C GLY A 166 -0.49 2.45 7.55
N LEU A 167 -0.28 3.77 7.44
CA LEU A 167 -1.23 4.81 7.85
C LEU A 167 -1.83 5.45 6.59
N PRO A 168 -2.95 4.89 6.05
CA PRO A 168 -3.57 5.46 4.87
C PRO A 168 -4.03 6.88 5.14
N TRP A 169 -3.97 7.70 4.10
CA TRP A 169 -4.34 9.09 4.15
C TRP A 169 -5.37 9.37 3.06
N VAL A 170 -6.63 9.54 3.47
CA VAL A 170 -7.71 9.94 2.58
C VAL A 170 -8.08 11.39 2.89
N MET A 171 -8.12 12.23 1.86
CA MET A 171 -8.60 13.60 1.96
C MET A 171 -10.08 13.68 1.61
N ALA A 172 -10.92 14.04 2.59
CA ALA A 172 -12.30 14.44 2.39
C ALA A 172 -12.42 15.98 2.56
N GLU A 173 -13.53 16.59 2.11
CA GLU A 173 -13.88 18.02 2.31
C GLU A 173 -13.91 18.49 3.80
N GLY A 174 -13.48 17.67 4.75
CA GLY A 174 -13.42 18.02 6.17
C GLY A 174 -12.36 17.31 7.02
N GLY A 175 -11.38 16.59 6.44
CA GLY A 175 -10.25 16.08 7.24
C GLY A 175 -9.61 14.76 6.79
N ARG A 176 -8.66 14.30 7.62
CA ARG A 176 -7.85 13.08 7.41
C ARG A 176 -8.53 11.85 8.01
N VAL A 177 -8.77 10.82 7.22
CA VAL A 177 -9.16 9.49 7.74
C VAL A 177 -7.91 8.70 8.13
N ARG A 178 -7.77 8.33 9.41
CA ARG A 178 -6.56 7.64 9.93
C ARG A 178 -6.71 6.12 10.07
N ARG A 179 -7.94 5.60 10.04
CA ARG A 179 -8.20 4.17 10.20
C ARG A 179 -8.27 3.49 8.84
N LYS A 180 -7.55 2.38 8.70
CA LYS A 180 -7.44 1.60 7.48
C LYS A 180 -8.78 1.24 6.84
N MET A 181 -9.69 0.66 7.64
CA MET A 181 -11.01 0.26 7.15
C MET A 181 -11.88 1.44 6.74
N ASP A 182 -11.77 2.57 7.45
CA ASP A 182 -12.53 3.78 7.12
C ASP A 182 -12.01 4.37 5.80
N ALA A 183 -10.69 4.39 5.61
CA ALA A 183 -10.07 4.82 4.36
C ALA A 183 -10.49 3.95 3.18
N LEU A 184 -10.42 2.62 3.33
CA LEU A 184 -10.83 1.68 2.29
C LEU A 184 -12.31 1.84 1.91
N ARG A 185 -13.19 1.97 2.90
CA ARG A 185 -14.63 2.22 2.68
C ARG A 185 -14.88 3.54 1.97
N ALA A 186 -14.18 4.61 2.36
CA ALA A 186 -14.32 5.91 1.72
C ALA A 186 -13.91 5.85 0.25
N MET A 187 -12.79 5.18 -0.07
CA MET A 187 -12.32 5.03 -1.45
C MET A 187 -13.27 4.15 -2.29
N LEU A 188 -13.78 3.06 -1.72
CA LEU A 188 -14.79 2.21 -2.37
C LEU A 188 -16.08 2.97 -2.68
N ALA A 189 -16.57 3.78 -1.73
CA ALA A 189 -17.75 4.61 -1.92
C ALA A 189 -17.54 5.67 -2.99
N HIS A 190 -16.38 6.33 -2.98
CA HIS A 190 -16.02 7.34 -3.97
C HIS A 190 -15.89 6.76 -5.37
N ALA A 191 -15.34 5.56 -5.52
CA ALA A 191 -15.27 4.85 -6.80
C ALA A 191 -16.63 4.32 -7.29
N GLY A 192 -17.72 4.53 -6.54
CA GLY A 192 -19.05 3.99 -6.85
C GLY A 192 -19.14 2.47 -6.72
N ILE A 193 -18.19 1.84 -6.00
CA ILE A 193 -18.08 0.38 -5.86
C ILE A 193 -18.89 -0.13 -4.65
N SER A 194 -19.31 0.75 -3.71
CA SER A 194 -20.00 0.31 -2.50
C SER A 194 -21.45 0.78 -2.34
N ASP A 195 -22.36 -0.20 -2.31
CA ASP A 195 -23.50 -0.24 -1.39
C ASP A 195 -23.07 -0.68 0.05
N LEU A 196 -21.82 -1.14 0.23
CA LEU A 196 -21.24 -1.57 1.53
C LEU A 196 -21.18 -0.47 2.60
N ALA A 197 -21.44 0.80 2.26
CA ALA A 197 -21.59 1.88 3.23
C ALA A 197 -22.89 1.78 4.04
N ARG A 198 -23.88 1.01 3.58
CA ARG A 198 -24.97 0.53 4.44
C ARG A 198 -24.42 -0.58 5.33
N THR A 199 -23.64 -0.18 6.34
CA THR A 199 -23.64 -0.98 7.57
C THR A 199 -25.11 -1.09 7.98
N PRO A 200 -25.69 -2.30 8.13
CA PRO A 200 -26.95 -2.38 8.84
C PRO A 200 -26.72 -1.66 10.16
N LYS A 201 -27.58 -0.67 10.48
CA LYS A 201 -27.67 -0.18 11.87
C LYS A 201 -27.61 -1.41 12.75
N PRO A 202 -26.72 -1.50 13.76
CA PRO A 202 -26.77 -2.62 14.68
C PRO A 202 -28.22 -2.69 15.15
N GLY A 203 -28.92 -3.73 14.72
CA GLY A 203 -30.25 -4.01 15.23
C GLY A 203 -30.13 -4.14 16.75
N PRO A 204 -31.22 -3.89 17.50
CA PRO A 204 -31.22 -4.27 18.91
C PRO A 204 -30.69 -5.70 19.00
N ARG A 205 -29.60 -5.90 19.74
CA ARG A 205 -29.05 -7.24 19.95
C ARG A 205 -30.22 -8.06 20.51
N PRO A 206 -30.70 -9.11 19.81
CA PRO A 206 -31.66 -10.02 20.44
C PRO A 206 -31.00 -10.51 21.72
N GLY A 207 -31.75 -10.41 22.82
CA GLY A 207 -31.25 -10.58 24.19
C GLY A 207 -30.21 -11.69 24.27
N LEU A 208 -28.97 -11.30 24.47
CA LEU A 208 -28.01 -12.18 25.08
C LEU A 208 -28.48 -12.29 26.52
N ASP A 209 -29.09 -13.43 26.83
CA ASP A 209 -29.29 -13.82 28.23
C ASP A 209 -27.93 -13.68 28.94
N PRO A 210 -27.91 -13.11 30.16
CA PRO A 210 -26.67 -12.96 30.91
C PRO A 210 -26.04 -14.34 31.07
N ASP A 211 -24.75 -14.42 30.73
CA ASP A 211 -23.93 -15.61 30.93
C ASP A 211 -24.00 -15.99 32.42
N PRO A 212 -24.61 -17.14 32.78
CA PRO A 212 -24.75 -17.55 34.18
C PRO A 212 -23.39 -17.87 34.84
N ASP A 213 -22.32 -17.98 34.05
CA ASP A 213 -20.97 -18.30 34.51
C ASP A 213 -20.03 -17.08 34.57
N ALA A 214 -20.55 -15.85 34.36
CA ALA A 214 -19.78 -14.63 34.57
C ALA A 214 -19.46 -14.43 36.05
N GLN A 215 -18.33 -14.98 36.52
CA GLN A 215 -17.81 -14.70 37.85
C GLN A 215 -17.43 -13.21 37.98
N PRO A 216 -17.75 -12.58 39.12
CA PRO A 216 -17.37 -11.19 39.37
C PRO A 216 -15.85 -11.04 39.40
N ASP A 217 -15.37 -10.02 38.70
CA ASP A 217 -13.96 -9.62 38.61
C ASP A 217 -13.41 -9.32 40.02
N PRO A 218 -12.49 -10.15 40.57
CA PRO A 218 -11.95 -9.95 41.91
C PRO A 218 -10.80 -8.93 41.83
N GLY A 219 -11.12 -7.67 41.56
CA GLY A 219 -10.07 -6.76 41.10
C GLY A 219 -10.32 -5.27 41.19
N HIS A 220 -11.27 -4.76 41.99
CA HIS A 220 -11.37 -3.33 42.29
C HIS A 220 -11.54 -3.09 43.80
N SER A 221 -10.41 -2.99 44.50
CA SER A 221 -10.38 -2.26 45.78
C SER A 221 -10.29 -0.77 45.47
N PRO A 222 -11.17 0.08 46.02
CA PRO A 222 -11.06 1.52 45.86
C PRO A 222 -9.81 2.04 46.58
N ALA A 223 -9.08 2.94 45.93
CA ALA A 223 -7.92 3.61 46.51
C ALA A 223 -8.35 4.45 47.74
N PRO A 224 -7.54 4.52 48.80
CA PRO A 224 -7.85 5.33 49.97
C PRO A 224 -7.73 6.83 49.64
N ASP A 225 -8.69 7.60 50.15
CA ASP A 225 -8.74 9.06 50.07
C ASP A 225 -7.51 9.69 50.74
N LEU A 226 -6.78 10.51 49.98
CA LEU A 226 -5.74 11.37 50.50
C LEU A 226 -6.35 12.68 51.03
N PRO A 227 -5.94 13.17 52.22
CA PRO A 227 -6.48 14.40 52.79
C PRO A 227 -6.04 15.64 51.99
N ARG A 228 -6.99 16.55 51.78
CA ARG A 228 -6.75 17.87 51.19
C ARG A 228 -5.94 18.74 52.15
N ALA A 229 -4.79 19.24 51.68
CA ALA A 229 -4.04 20.27 52.37
C ALA A 229 -4.77 21.62 52.26
N THR A 230 -5.05 22.23 53.40
CA THR A 230 -5.46 23.63 53.55
C THR A 230 -4.23 24.52 53.63
N THR A 231 -4.11 25.45 52.68
CA THR A 231 -3.50 26.79 52.84
C THR A 231 -4.06 27.70 51.78
#